data_AF-A0A7K2MXG1-F1
#
_entry.id   AF-A0A7K2MXG1-F1
#
_cell.length_a   1.000
_cell.length_b   1.000
_cell.length_c   1.000
_cell.angle_alpha   90.00
_cell.angle_beta   90.00
_cell.angle_gamma   90.00
#
_symmetry.space_group_name_H-M   'P 1'
#
loop_
_entity.id
_entity.type
_entity.pdbx_description
1 polymer ?
#
loop_
_entity_poly.entity_id
_entity_poly.type
_entity_poly.pdbx_seq_one_letter_code
_entity_poly.pdbx_strand_id
1 'polypeptide(L)'
;YTVEHPLLIGGLLAGAAPALRDTYRAYGLPLGEAFQLRDDLLGLFGDPERTGKAALDDLRARRPTALLAETWKAADAAQRDRLRRLLDRDDLDSDRLRDVRRLMVELKAPQRVEQMIATRVERAVRALDAAGTPPHARRALRELALQATDRTY
;
A
#
# COMPACT_ATOMS: atom_id res chain seq x y z
N TYR A 1 6.21 -9.88 3.52
CA TYR A 1 7.49 -10.01 4.27
C TYR A 1 7.53 -9.12 5.51
N THR A 2 7.27 -7.82 5.40
CA THR A 2 7.52 -6.78 6.42
C THR A 2 6.73 -6.92 7.74
N VAL A 3 5.50 -7.44 7.71
CA VAL A 3 4.63 -7.54 8.91
C VAL A 3 4.51 -9.00 9.39
N GLU A 4 4.32 -9.92 8.46
CA GLU A 4 4.06 -11.33 8.75
C GLU A 4 5.23 -12.04 9.46
N HIS A 5 6.46 -11.90 8.95
CA HIS A 5 7.60 -12.65 9.49
C HIS A 5 7.98 -12.20 10.91
N PRO A 6 8.10 -10.89 11.23
CA PRO A 6 8.37 -10.47 12.61
C PRO A 6 7.32 -10.99 13.60
N LEU A 7 6.04 -10.96 13.21
CA LEU A 7 4.95 -11.45 14.05
C LEU A 7 5.02 -12.97 14.27
N LEU A 8 5.32 -13.73 13.22
CA LEU A 8 5.51 -15.18 13.33
C LEU A 8 6.75 -15.55 14.15
N ILE A 9 7.86 -14.83 14.01
CA ILE A 9 9.07 -15.03 14.81
C ILE A 9 8.76 -14.82 16.29
N GLY A 10 8.13 -13.68 16.64
CA GLY A 10 7.73 -13.40 18.02
C GLY A 10 6.77 -14.44 18.58
N GLY A 11 5.78 -14.87 17.77
CA GLY A 11 4.85 -15.94 18.14
C GLY A 11 5.55 -17.27 18.39
N LEU A 12 6.46 -17.69 17.51
CA LEU A 12 7.21 -18.94 17.65
C LEU A 12 8.08 -18.94 18.91
N LEU A 13 8.79 -17.84 19.17
CA LEU A 13 9.61 -17.68 20.39
C LEU A 13 8.76 -17.72 21.67
N ALA A 14 7.53 -17.25 21.61
CA ALA A 14 6.57 -17.27 22.72
C ALA A 14 5.76 -18.58 22.84
N GLY A 15 6.04 -19.59 22.00
CA GLY A 15 5.33 -20.88 22.02
C GLY A 15 3.91 -20.82 21.45
N ALA A 16 3.64 -19.92 20.49
CA ALA A 16 2.33 -19.78 19.87
C ALA A 16 1.86 -21.09 19.20
N ALA A 17 0.65 -21.52 19.56
CA ALA A 17 0.00 -22.68 18.97
C ALA A 17 -0.21 -22.51 17.45
N PRO A 18 -0.35 -23.62 16.67
CA PRO A 18 -0.63 -23.57 15.23
C PRO A 18 -1.75 -22.59 14.84
N ALA A 19 -2.89 -22.63 15.53
CA ALA A 19 -4.04 -21.75 15.24
C ALA A 19 -3.73 -20.26 15.41
N LEU A 20 -2.90 -19.90 16.39
CA LEU A 20 -2.47 -18.51 16.59
C LEU A 20 -1.49 -18.07 15.49
N ARG A 21 -0.62 -18.98 15.02
CA ARG A 21 0.28 -18.70 13.89
C ARG A 21 -0.50 -18.48 12.60
N ASP A 22 -1.55 -19.26 12.36
CA ASP A 22 -2.43 -19.06 11.20
C ASP A 22 -3.20 -17.74 11.28
N THR A 23 -3.62 -17.35 12.48
CA THR A 23 -4.19 -16.02 12.74
C THR A 23 -3.18 -14.91 12.42
N TYR A 24 -1.91 -15.06 12.82
CA TYR A 24 -0.85 -14.08 12.51
C TYR A 24 -0.56 -13.98 11.02
N ARG A 25 -0.64 -15.07 10.25
CA ARG A 25 -0.53 -15.03 8.78
C ARG A 25 -1.72 -14.29 8.15
N ALA A 26 -2.93 -14.65 8.57
CA ALA A 26 -4.17 -14.05 8.08
C ALA A 26 -4.27 -12.54 8.41
N TYR A 27 -3.63 -12.10 9.50
CA TYR A 27 -3.45 -10.69 9.83
C TYR A 27 -2.32 -10.03 9.02
N GLY A 28 -1.13 -10.64 9.04
CA GLY A 28 0.10 -10.00 8.57
C GLY A 28 0.19 -9.86 7.05
N LEU A 29 -0.40 -10.79 6.30
CA LEU A 29 -0.40 -10.75 4.84
C LEU A 29 -1.19 -9.55 4.29
N PRO A 30 -2.49 -9.38 4.57
CA PRO A 30 -3.24 -8.24 4.06
C PRO A 30 -2.73 -6.91 4.62
N LEU A 31 -2.27 -6.86 5.88
CA LEU A 31 -1.68 -5.62 6.42
C LEU A 31 -0.36 -5.25 5.70
N GLY A 32 0.47 -6.23 5.38
CA GLY A 32 1.68 -6.00 4.59
C GLY A 32 1.38 -5.45 3.18
N GLU A 33 0.32 -5.96 2.54
CA GLU A 33 -0.15 -5.41 1.27
C GLU A 33 -0.67 -3.97 1.42
N ALA A 34 -1.45 -3.69 2.47
CA ALA A 34 -1.95 -2.35 2.75
C ALA A 34 -0.82 -1.34 2.98
N PHE A 35 0.22 -1.75 3.71
CA PHE A 35 1.41 -0.94 3.95
C PHE A 35 2.14 -0.60 2.64
N GLN A 36 2.36 -1.59 1.78
CA GLN A 36 3.03 -1.33 0.48
C GLN A 36 2.19 -0.39 -0.40
N LEU A 37 0.87 -0.55 -0.42
CA LEU A 37 -0.02 0.35 -1.16
C LEU A 37 0.03 1.79 -0.61
N ARG A 38 0.10 1.95 0.72
CA ARG A 38 0.26 3.27 1.36
C ARG A 38 1.60 3.89 1.00
N ASP A 39 2.68 3.12 1.05
CA ASP A 39 4.02 3.58 0.68
C ASP A 39 4.11 3.97 -0.80
N ASP A 40 3.48 3.22 -1.70
CA ASP A 40 3.40 3.59 -3.13
C ASP A 40 2.62 4.90 -3.32
N LEU A 41 1.54 5.10 -2.56
CA LEU A 41 0.73 6.33 -2.60
C LEU A 41 1.50 7.53 -2.07
N LEU A 42 2.22 7.39 -0.95
CA LEU A 42 3.09 8.43 -0.41
C LEU A 42 4.29 8.71 -1.32
N GLY A 43 4.90 7.68 -1.88
CA GLY A 43 6.02 7.84 -2.81
C GLY A 43 5.63 8.63 -4.05
N LEU A 44 4.38 8.48 -4.52
CA LEU A 44 3.91 9.20 -5.70
C LEU A 44 3.19 10.50 -5.40
N PHE A 45 2.52 10.70 -4.27
CA PHE A 45 1.71 11.89 -3.98
C PHE A 45 2.15 12.69 -2.74
N GLY A 46 3.03 12.12 -1.91
CA GLY A 46 3.51 12.78 -0.70
C GLY A 46 4.44 13.96 -1.00
N ASP A 47 4.59 14.80 0.02
CA ASP A 47 5.52 15.93 0.02
C ASP A 47 6.98 15.41 -0.11
N PRO A 48 7.74 15.85 -1.12
CA PRO A 48 9.16 15.50 -1.27
C PRO A 48 9.99 15.79 -0.01
N GLU A 49 9.67 16.86 0.74
CA GLU A 49 10.39 17.21 1.98
C GLU A 49 10.13 16.22 3.12
N ARG A 50 8.96 15.55 3.12
CA ARG A 50 8.59 14.55 4.15
C ARG A 50 8.92 13.11 3.75
N THR A 51 8.99 12.83 2.45
CA THR A 51 9.15 11.46 1.93
C THR A 51 10.60 11.10 1.61
N GLY A 52 11.51 12.09 1.50
CA GLY A 52 12.94 11.87 1.26
C GLY A 52 13.28 11.18 -0.06
N LYS A 53 12.28 10.94 -0.93
CA LYS A 53 12.37 10.24 -2.21
C LYS A 53 11.87 11.15 -3.31
N ALA A 54 12.63 11.30 -4.38
CA ALA A 54 12.12 11.94 -5.58
C ALA A 54 11.08 10.98 -6.20
N ALA A 55 9.79 11.32 -6.15
CA ALA A 55 8.70 10.60 -6.82
C ALA A 55 9.00 10.27 -8.30
N LEU A 56 9.88 11.07 -8.92
CA LEU A 56 10.45 10.85 -10.24
C LEU A 56 11.21 9.52 -10.36
N ASP A 57 11.98 9.11 -9.36
CA ASP A 57 12.81 7.90 -9.43
C ASP A 57 11.95 6.63 -9.44
N ASP A 58 10.85 6.62 -8.68
CA ASP A 58 9.92 5.49 -8.67
C ASP A 58 9.13 5.39 -9.98
N LEU A 59 8.78 6.51 -10.64
CA LEU A 59 8.21 6.51 -11.99
C LEU A 59 9.23 6.09 -13.06
N ARG A 60 10.48 6.59 -13.00
CA ARG A 60 11.56 6.24 -13.94
C ARG A 60 11.90 4.74 -13.88
N ALA A 61 11.89 4.19 -12.67
CA ALA A 61 12.06 2.76 -12.44
C ALA A 61 10.92 1.90 -13.06
N ARG A 62 9.83 2.53 -13.56
CA ARG A 62 8.64 1.86 -14.10
C ARG A 62 8.13 0.76 -13.17
N ARG A 63 8.20 0.98 -11.85
CA ARG A 63 7.64 -0.01 -10.92
C ARG A 63 6.14 -0.15 -11.23
N PRO A 64 5.64 -1.36 -11.52
CA PRO A 64 4.22 -1.56 -11.74
C PRO A 64 3.50 -1.39 -10.40
N THR A 65 3.16 -0.16 -10.04
CA THR A 65 2.41 0.16 -8.82
C THR A 65 0.92 -0.04 -9.05
N ALA A 66 0.17 -0.30 -7.98
CA ALA A 66 -1.29 -0.38 -8.04
C ALA A 66 -1.92 0.90 -8.62
N LEU A 67 -1.31 2.06 -8.38
CA LEU A 67 -1.74 3.34 -8.96
C LEU A 67 -1.72 3.33 -10.49
N LEU A 68 -0.63 2.88 -11.11
CA LEU A 68 -0.54 2.78 -12.56
C LEU A 68 -1.55 1.77 -13.12
N ALA A 69 -1.72 0.62 -12.45
CA ALA A 69 -2.68 -0.40 -12.85
C ALA A 69 -4.13 0.13 -12.79
N GLU A 70 -4.51 0.79 -11.70
CA GLU A 70 -5.86 1.35 -11.55
C GLU A 70 -6.11 2.51 -12.50
N THR A 71 -5.10 3.35 -12.77
CA THR A 71 -5.16 4.40 -13.79
C THR A 71 -5.39 3.78 -15.17
N TRP A 72 -4.62 2.76 -15.54
CA TRP A 72 -4.72 2.10 -16.84
C TRP A 72 -6.09 1.44 -17.07
N LYS A 73 -6.61 0.75 -16.05
CA LYS A 73 -7.93 0.11 -16.09
C LYS A 73 -9.05 1.12 -16.30
N ALA A 74 -8.95 2.29 -15.64
CA ALA A 74 -9.95 3.35 -15.71
C ALA A 74 -9.86 4.19 -17.00
N ALA A 75 -8.68 4.26 -17.62
CA ALA A 75 -8.42 5.07 -18.80
C ALA A 75 -9.11 4.53 -20.06
N ASP A 76 -9.65 5.44 -20.88
CA ASP A 76 -10.04 5.17 -22.26
C ASP A 76 -8.82 5.06 -23.20
N ALA A 77 -9.05 4.85 -24.50
CA ALA A 77 -7.97 4.70 -25.48
C ALA A 77 -7.05 5.95 -25.56
N ALA A 78 -7.64 7.15 -25.62
CA ALA A 78 -6.88 8.40 -25.74
C ALA A 78 -6.08 8.70 -24.46
N GLN A 79 -6.64 8.40 -23.29
CA GLN A 79 -6.00 8.54 -21.99
C GLN A 79 -4.87 7.52 -21.81
N ARG A 80 -5.03 6.28 -22.29
CA ARG A 80 -3.94 5.28 -22.30
C ARG A 80 -2.78 5.74 -23.19
N ASP A 81 -3.08 6.28 -24.36
CA ASP A 81 -2.05 6.82 -25.25
C ASP A 81 -1.34 8.03 -24.62
N ARG A 82 -2.08 8.92 -23.95
CA ARG A 82 -1.52 10.02 -23.16
C ARG A 82 -0.62 9.50 -22.04
N LEU A 83 -1.07 8.53 -21.26
CA LEU A 83 -0.29 7.93 -20.19
C LEU A 83 0.99 7.28 -20.70
N ARG A 84 0.95 6.56 -21.85
CA ARG A 84 2.17 6.00 -22.47
C ARG A 84 3.17 7.09 -22.84
N ARG A 85 2.72 8.18 -23.48
CA ARG A 85 3.60 9.30 -23.85
C ARG A 85 4.23 9.96 -22.63
N LEU A 86 3.46 10.16 -21.56
CA LEU A 86 3.96 10.76 -20.32
C LEU A 86 5.00 9.88 -19.60
N LEU A 87 4.94 8.57 -19.76
CA LEU A 87 5.87 7.59 -19.16
C LEU A 87 7.05 7.21 -20.08
N ASP A 88 7.18 7.87 -21.23
CA ASP A 88 8.30 7.64 -22.11
C ASP A 88 9.60 8.22 -21.53
N ARG A 89 10.71 7.50 -21.73
CA ARG A 89 11.81 7.45 -20.76
C ARG A 89 12.84 8.58 -20.83
N ASP A 90 12.92 9.29 -21.94
CA ASP A 90 14.08 10.15 -22.23
C ASP A 90 14.02 11.54 -21.59
N ASP A 91 12.87 11.94 -21.01
CA ASP A 91 12.67 13.29 -20.49
C ASP A 91 11.64 13.39 -19.34
N LEU A 92 11.53 12.36 -18.48
CA LEU A 92 10.64 12.44 -17.31
C LEU A 92 11.12 13.52 -16.32
N ASP A 93 10.44 14.67 -16.33
CA ASP A 93 10.71 15.85 -15.51
C ASP A 93 9.56 16.13 -14.51
N SER A 94 9.67 17.23 -13.76
CA SER A 94 8.66 17.63 -12.77
C SER A 94 7.29 17.91 -13.39
N ASP A 95 7.25 18.33 -14.66
CA ASP A 95 6.04 18.78 -15.33
C ASP A 95 5.26 17.57 -15.82
N ARG A 96 5.95 16.59 -16.39
CA ARG A 96 5.38 15.28 -16.70
C ARG A 96 4.92 14.54 -15.46
N LEU A 97 5.67 14.58 -14.36
CA LEU A 97 5.21 14.01 -13.08
C LEU A 97 3.89 14.65 -12.64
N ARG A 98 3.76 15.98 -12.74
CA ARG A 98 2.51 16.69 -12.43
C ARG A 98 1.37 16.25 -13.34
N ASP A 99 1.63 16.05 -14.63
CA ASP A 99 0.60 15.61 -15.59
C ASP A 99 0.18 14.16 -15.40
N VAL A 100 1.12 13.26 -15.07
CA VAL A 100 0.81 11.88 -14.68
C VAL A 100 -0.07 11.89 -13.44
N ARG A 101 0.33 12.60 -12.37
CA ARG A 101 -0.46 12.73 -11.13
C ARG A 101 -1.87 13.26 -11.42
N ARG A 102 -1.98 14.28 -12.27
CA ARG A 102 -3.28 14.86 -12.67
C ARG A 102 -4.16 13.83 -13.35
N LEU A 103 -3.64 13.09 -14.32
CA LEU A 103 -4.38 12.03 -15.01
C LEU A 103 -4.82 10.92 -14.04
N MET A 104 -3.96 10.53 -13.09
CA MET A 104 -4.32 9.57 -12.05
C MET A 104 -5.48 10.06 -11.17
N VAL A 105 -5.46 11.34 -10.79
CA VAL A 105 -6.53 11.98 -10.00
C VAL A 105 -7.82 12.07 -10.80
N GLU A 106 -7.76 12.51 -12.07
CA GLU A 106 -8.91 12.56 -13.00
C GLU A 106 -9.60 11.18 -13.10
N LEU A 107 -8.82 10.11 -13.14
CA LEU A 107 -9.29 8.72 -13.23
C LEU A 107 -9.63 8.07 -11.88
N LYS A 108 -9.50 8.85 -10.80
CA LYS A 108 -9.75 8.44 -9.42
C LYS A 108 -8.91 7.25 -8.95
N ALA A 109 -7.70 7.09 -9.49
CA ALA A 109 -6.81 6.00 -9.11
C ALA A 109 -6.38 6.06 -7.62
N PRO A 110 -6.03 7.24 -7.05
CA PRO A 110 -5.72 7.33 -5.63
C PRO A 110 -6.85 6.84 -4.74
N GLN A 111 -8.10 7.22 -5.04
CA GLN A 111 -9.28 6.84 -4.26
C GLN A 111 -9.53 5.32 -4.30
N ARG A 112 -9.29 4.66 -5.44
CA ARG A 112 -9.37 3.20 -5.53
C ARG A 112 -8.29 2.53 -4.69
N VAL A 113 -7.07 3.06 -4.71
CA VAL A 113 -5.97 2.54 -3.88
C VAL A 113 -6.25 2.75 -2.39
N GLU A 114 -6.82 3.88 -1.99
CA GLU A 114 -7.29 4.11 -0.62
C GLU A 114 -8.34 3.07 -0.20
N GLN A 115 -9.30 2.75 -1.07
CA GLN A 115 -10.29 1.68 -0.82
C GLN A 115 -9.64 0.30 -0.70
N MET A 116 -8.63 0.02 -1.53
CA MET A 116 -7.84 -1.22 -1.47
C MET A 116 -7.07 -1.35 -0.15
N ILE A 117 -6.53 -0.24 0.38
CA ILE A 117 -5.89 -0.17 1.69
C ILE A 117 -6.92 -0.45 2.78
N ALA A 118 -8.04 0.28 2.80
CA ALA A 118 -9.10 0.12 3.80
C ALA A 118 -9.63 -1.32 3.88
N THR A 119 -9.92 -1.93 2.73
CA THR A 119 -10.39 -3.33 2.63
C THR A 119 -9.40 -4.31 3.24
N ARG A 120 -8.10 -4.08 3.03
CA ARG A 120 -7.03 -4.95 3.54
C ARG A 120 -6.80 -4.77 5.03
N VAL A 121 -6.84 -3.54 5.52
CA VAL A 121 -6.78 -3.23 6.96
C VAL A 121 -7.95 -3.89 7.68
N GLU A 122 -9.16 -3.75 7.14
CA GLU A 122 -10.34 -4.40 7.70
C GLU A 122 -10.18 -5.92 7.72
N ARG A 123 -9.72 -6.54 6.63
CA ARG A 123 -9.45 -7.98 6.58
C ARG A 123 -8.41 -8.40 7.62
N ALA A 124 -7.34 -7.64 7.79
CA ALA A 124 -6.31 -7.91 8.80
C ALA A 124 -6.91 -7.85 10.21
N VAL A 125 -7.62 -6.77 10.54
CA VAL A 125 -8.22 -6.57 11.86
C VAL A 125 -9.26 -7.65 12.19
N ARG A 126 -10.11 -8.03 11.22
CA ARG A 126 -11.08 -9.12 11.39
C ARG A 126 -10.40 -10.47 11.62
N ALA A 127 -9.22 -10.72 11.06
CA ALA A 127 -8.49 -11.97 11.29
C ALA A 127 -8.12 -12.16 12.78
N LEU A 128 -7.89 -11.06 13.52
CA LEU A 128 -7.58 -11.11 14.95
C LEU A 128 -8.77 -11.55 15.83
N ASP A 129 -9.98 -11.58 15.26
CA ASP A 129 -11.15 -12.08 15.97
C ASP A 129 -11.25 -13.61 16.00
N ALA A 130 -10.40 -14.29 15.23
CA ALA A 130 -10.23 -15.73 15.29
C ALA A 130 -9.76 -16.21 16.67
N ALA A 131 -10.02 -17.49 16.95
CA ALA A 131 -9.70 -18.13 18.21
C ALA A 131 -8.18 -18.08 18.53
N GLY A 132 -7.85 -17.81 19.79
CA GLY A 132 -6.49 -17.95 20.31
C GLY A 132 -5.65 -16.68 20.37
N THR A 133 -6.14 -15.53 19.91
CA THR A 133 -5.42 -14.25 20.09
C THR A 133 -5.75 -13.62 21.45
N PRO A 134 -4.77 -13.45 22.36
CA PRO A 134 -5.00 -12.84 23.67
C PRO A 134 -5.57 -11.41 23.54
N PRO A 135 -6.45 -10.96 24.45
CA PRO A 135 -7.09 -9.64 24.34
C PRO A 135 -6.11 -8.46 24.25
N HIS A 136 -5.00 -8.51 25.01
CA HIS A 136 -3.96 -7.48 24.96
C HIS A 136 -3.24 -7.44 23.60
N ALA A 137 -2.92 -8.60 23.04
CA ALA A 137 -2.29 -8.72 21.73
C ALA A 137 -3.24 -8.25 20.62
N ARG A 138 -4.54 -8.59 20.71
CA ARG A 138 -5.57 -8.11 19.78
C ARG A 138 -5.63 -6.59 19.76
N ARG A 139 -5.64 -5.94 20.92
CA ARG A 139 -5.65 -4.46 21.02
C ARG A 139 -4.39 -3.86 20.38
N ALA A 140 -3.21 -4.34 20.76
CA ALA A 140 -1.95 -3.83 20.24
C ALA A 140 -1.83 -4.01 18.71
N LEU A 141 -2.25 -5.16 18.18
CA LEU A 141 -2.22 -5.43 16.74
C LEU A 141 -3.25 -4.57 15.98
N ARG A 142 -4.43 -4.30 16.56
CA ARG A 142 -5.39 -3.35 15.97
C ARG A 142 -4.82 -1.94 15.88
N GLU A 143 -4.19 -1.46 16.96
CA GLU A 143 -3.52 -0.15 16.98
C GLU A 143 -2.39 -0.08 15.93
N LEU A 144 -1.59 -1.14 15.83
CA LEU A 144 -0.53 -1.23 14.83
C LEU A 144 -1.06 -1.18 13.39
N ALA A 145 -2.16 -1.89 13.10
CA ALA A 145 -2.76 -1.89 11.77
C ALA A 145 -3.22 -0.49 11.33
N LEU A 146 -3.80 0.27 12.26
CA LEU A 146 -4.20 1.65 12.03
C LEU A 146 -2.99 2.55 11.82
N GLN A 147 -2.01 2.53 12.72
CA GLN A 147 -0.81 3.36 12.62
C GLN A 147 0.02 3.09 11.35
N ALA A 148 0.10 1.83 10.93
CA ALA A 148 0.83 1.44 9.73
C ALA A 148 0.22 2.01 8.44
N THR A 149 -1.06 2.38 8.46
CA THR A 149 -1.81 2.80 7.26
C THR A 149 -2.39 4.21 7.32
N ASP A 150 -2.31 4.88 8.47
CA ASP A 150 -2.79 6.26 8.69
C ASP A 150 -1.75 7.35 8.41
N ARG A 151 -0.71 7.03 7.62
CA ARG A 151 0.29 8.00 7.20
C ARG A 151 -0.36 9.05 6.30
N THR A 152 -0.77 10.16 6.89
CA THR A 152 -1.38 11.31 6.21
C THR A 152 -0.30 12.08 5.43
N TYR A 153 -0.54 12.27 4.12
CA TYR A 153 0.27 13.12 3.22
C TYR A 153 -0.11 14.59 3.38
#